data_AF-A0A7J8LL78-F1
#
_entry.id   AF-A0A7J8LL78-F1
#
_cell.length_a   1.000
_cell.length_b   1.000
_cell.length_c   1.000
_cell.angle_alpha   90.00
_cell.angle_beta   90.00
_cell.angle_gamma   90.00
#
_symmetry.space_group_name_H-M   'P 1'
#
loop_
_entity.id
_entity.type
_entity.pdbx_description
1 polymer ?
#
loop_
_entity_poly.entity_id
_entity_poly.type
_entity_poly.pdbx_seq_one_letter_code
_entity_poly.pdbx_strand_id
1 'polypeptide(L)'
;MVSKTPESSNRNLVGFDLRSEEFRVVELPDFCLDENFYFDVKAMGGYLCLTATHRELNDVVVDVWIMKEYGVKESWVKLMSSTQPDLLPGSPFEVPLAFSKNGNKVLFHNKYSRGNRDGIVRYDLGSKRVEKVAIEGVPVVYDVYLYVESLVPLN
;
A
#
# COMPACT_ATOMS: atom_id res chain seq x y z
N MET A 1 14.87 19.77 -20.50
CA MET A 1 13.45 19.46 -20.76
C MET A 1 13.43 18.44 -21.90
N VAL A 2 13.21 17.16 -21.60
CA VAL A 2 13.16 16.10 -22.63
C VAL A 2 11.75 15.54 -22.61
N SER A 3 11.02 15.79 -23.68
CA SER A 3 9.69 15.24 -23.94
C SER A 3 9.82 13.74 -24.25
N LYS A 4 9.11 12.90 -23.49
CA LYS A 4 8.79 11.53 -23.89
C LYS A 4 7.36 11.50 -24.44
N THR A 5 7.20 10.71 -25.50
CA THR A 5 6.00 10.46 -26.30
C THR A 5 4.80 9.97 -25.47
N PRO A 6 3.56 10.12 -25.98
CA PRO A 6 2.35 9.87 -25.20
C PRO A 6 1.85 8.43 -25.40
N GLU A 7 2.42 7.45 -24.69
CA GLU A 7 1.82 6.10 -24.56
C GLU A 7 2.07 5.54 -23.15
N SER A 8 1.02 4.98 -22.54
CA SER A 8 0.82 4.62 -21.12
C SER A 8 0.50 5.79 -20.18
N SER A 9 -0.50 5.60 -19.32
CA SER A 9 -0.81 6.53 -18.23
C SER A 9 0.46 6.75 -17.39
N ASN A 10 1.02 7.96 -17.38
CA ASN A 10 2.23 8.32 -16.63
C ASN A 10 2.01 8.22 -15.11
N ARG A 11 2.01 7.00 -14.58
CA ARG A 11 1.98 6.73 -13.14
C ARG A 11 3.41 6.80 -12.63
N ASN A 12 3.76 7.93 -12.04
CA ASN A 12 5.07 8.14 -11.44
C ASN A 12 4.95 8.18 -9.92
N LEU A 13 5.83 7.47 -9.24
CA LEU A 13 6.10 7.70 -7.82
C LEU A 13 7.23 8.71 -7.72
N VAL A 14 7.00 9.79 -6.99
CA VAL A 14 7.97 10.89 -6.86
C VAL A 14 8.27 11.11 -5.39
N GLY A 15 9.56 11.17 -5.06
CA GLY A 15 10.06 11.62 -3.77
C GLY A 15 10.55 13.05 -3.84
N PHE A 16 10.41 13.79 -2.76
CA PHE A 16 10.99 15.13 -2.59
C PHE A 16 12.09 15.06 -1.53
N ASP A 17 13.32 15.41 -1.91
CA ASP A 17 14.46 15.43 -0.99
C ASP A 17 14.48 16.79 -0.26
N LEU A 18 14.28 16.78 1.06
CA LEU A 18 14.23 18.00 1.87
C LEU A 18 15.61 18.69 2.00
N ARG A 19 16.71 17.99 1.73
CA ARG A 19 18.06 18.56 1.83
C ARG A 19 18.46 19.27 0.56
N SER A 20 18.22 18.65 -0.60
CA SER A 20 18.53 19.26 -1.89
C SER A 20 17.39 20.09 -2.48
N GLU A 21 16.18 19.96 -1.94
CA GLU A 21 14.94 20.56 -2.45
C GLU A 21 14.61 20.11 -3.89
N GLU A 22 14.96 18.87 -4.22
CA GLU A 22 14.78 18.31 -5.56
C GLU A 22 13.77 17.16 -5.57
N PHE A 23 13.03 17.07 -6.67
CA PHE A 23 12.17 15.92 -6.95
C PHE A 23 12.98 14.83 -7.63
N ARG A 24 12.78 13.59 -7.17
CA ARG A 24 13.33 12.38 -7.78
C ARG A 24 12.22 11.39 -8.10
N VAL A 25 12.30 10.77 -9.27
CA VAL A 25 11.43 9.63 -9.60
C VAL A 25 11.92 8.42 -8.81
N VAL A 26 11.01 7.77 -8.10
CA VAL A 26 11.24 6.46 -7.48
C VAL A 26 10.64 5.44 -8.43
N GLU A 27 11.48 4.55 -8.94
CA GLU A 27 11.02 3.55 -9.90
C GLU A 27 10.01 2.60 -9.24
N LEU A 28 8.86 2.46 -9.90
CA LEU A 28 7.84 1.49 -9.54
C LEU A 28 8.27 0.08 -9.95
N PRO A 29 7.79 -0.95 -9.25
CA PRO A 29 8.01 -2.32 -9.69
C PRO A 29 7.28 -2.62 -11.01
N ASP A 30 7.83 -3.52 -11.82
CA ASP A 30 7.45 -3.70 -13.25
C ASP A 30 5.97 -4.04 -13.47
N PHE A 31 5.33 -4.72 -12.52
CA PHE A 31 3.89 -5.07 -12.63
C PHE A 31 2.96 -3.84 -12.58
N CYS A 32 3.44 -2.67 -12.14
CA CYS A 32 2.66 -1.43 -12.06
C CYS A 32 2.53 -0.70 -13.41
N LEU A 33 3.18 -1.20 -14.47
CA LEU A 33 3.25 -0.54 -15.78
C LEU A 33 1.98 -0.74 -16.63
N ASP A 34 1.10 -1.66 -16.23
CA ASP A 34 -0.13 -1.98 -16.95
C ASP A 34 -1.27 -0.97 -16.66
N GLU A 35 -2.23 -0.81 -17.58
CA GLU A 35 -3.13 0.35 -17.62
C GLU A 35 -4.24 0.38 -16.53
N ASN A 36 -4.48 -0.70 -15.79
CA ASN A 36 -5.65 -0.85 -14.91
C ASN A 36 -5.36 -0.91 -13.39
N PHE A 37 -4.44 -0.08 -12.89
CA PHE A 37 -3.98 -0.12 -11.51
C PHE A 37 -4.33 1.17 -10.75
N TYR A 38 -4.92 1.02 -9.57
CA TYR A 38 -4.94 2.07 -8.55
C TYR A 38 -3.87 1.75 -7.54
N PHE A 39 -3.05 2.73 -7.17
CA PHE A 39 -2.05 2.53 -6.13
C PHE A 39 -2.06 3.63 -5.08
N ASP A 40 -1.70 3.26 -3.86
CA ASP A 40 -1.50 4.16 -2.73
C ASP A 40 -0.19 3.80 -2.04
N VAL A 41 0.43 4.80 -1.43
CA VAL A 41 1.73 4.67 -0.79
C VAL A 41 1.62 5.07 0.68
N LYS A 42 2.21 4.24 1.55
CA LYS A 42 2.26 4.48 3.01
C LYS A 42 3.66 4.19 3.53
N ALA A 43 4.00 4.77 4.67
CA ALA A 43 5.15 4.35 5.46
C ALA A 43 4.69 3.34 6.52
N MET A 44 5.37 2.21 6.62
CA MET A 44 5.12 1.21 7.67
C MET A 44 6.43 0.57 8.10
N GLY A 45 6.75 0.61 9.39
CA GLY A 45 7.91 -0.09 9.95
C GLY A 45 9.26 0.30 9.32
N GLY A 46 9.40 1.55 8.88
CA GLY A 46 10.61 2.02 8.19
C GLY A 46 10.73 1.60 6.73
N TYR A 47 9.65 1.11 6.11
CA TYR A 47 9.60 0.79 4.68
C TYR A 47 8.58 1.65 3.94
N LEU A 48 8.88 1.96 2.68
CA LEU A 48 7.88 2.45 1.73
C LEU A 48 6.99 1.27 1.33
N CYS A 49 5.68 1.40 1.54
CA CYS A 49 4.70 0.40 1.16
C CYS A 49 3.88 0.91 -0.01
N LEU A 50 3.74 0.07 -1.03
CA LEU A 50 2.92 0.31 -2.20
C LEU A 50 1.76 -0.69 -2.20
N THR A 51 0.53 -0.20 -2.13
CA THR A 51 -0.66 -1.02 -2.33
C THR A 51 -1.13 -0.82 -3.76
N ALA A 52 -1.36 -1.91 -4.50
CA ALA A 52 -1.76 -1.88 -5.90
C ALA A 52 -3.00 -2.75 -6.12
N THR A 53 -4.10 -2.10 -6.51
CA THR A 53 -5.38 -2.74 -6.87
C THR A 53 -5.48 -2.83 -8.38
N HIS A 54 -5.65 -4.04 -8.91
CA HIS A 54 -5.73 -4.29 -10.36
C HIS A 54 -6.70 -5.40 -10.71
N ARG A 55 -6.97 -5.56 -12.01
CA ARG A 55 -7.78 -6.68 -12.50
C ARG A 55 -6.89 -7.81 -12.95
N GLU A 56 -7.21 -9.02 -12.50
CA GLU A 56 -6.65 -10.26 -13.03
C GLU A 56 -7.82 -11.15 -13.45
N LEU A 57 -7.90 -11.45 -14.75
CA LEU A 57 -9.07 -12.13 -15.35
C LEU A 57 -10.38 -11.38 -15.03
N ASN A 58 -11.26 -12.00 -14.23
CA ASN A 58 -12.55 -11.43 -13.82
C ASN A 58 -12.53 -10.88 -12.39
N ASP A 59 -11.43 -11.05 -11.66
CA ASP A 59 -11.32 -10.66 -10.25
C ASP A 59 -10.53 -9.37 -10.08
N VAL A 60 -10.72 -8.71 -8.94
CA VAL A 60 -9.84 -7.64 -8.48
C VAL A 60 -8.80 -8.22 -7.55
N VAL A 61 -7.53 -7.92 -7.79
CA VAL A 61 -6.40 -8.33 -6.97
C VAL A 61 -5.83 -7.11 -6.27
N VAL A 62 -5.56 -7.25 -4.97
CA VAL A 62 -4.85 -6.25 -4.18
C VAL A 62 -3.50 -6.83 -3.79
N ASP A 63 -2.44 -6.21 -4.29
CA ASP A 63 -1.08 -6.53 -3.91
C ASP A 63 -0.53 -5.47 -2.96
N VAL A 64 0.24 -5.88 -1.96
CA VAL A 64 1.00 -4.98 -1.11
C VAL A 64 2.48 -5.31 -1.24
N TRP A 65 3.27 -4.30 -1.58
CA TRP A 65 4.72 -4.38 -1.77
C TRP A 65 5.44 -3.46 -0.79
N ILE A 66 6.66 -3.84 -0.41
CA ILE A 66 7.54 -2.99 0.39
C ILE A 66 8.88 -2.81 -0.32
N MET A 67 9.44 -1.60 -0.23
CA MET A 67 10.78 -1.30 -0.72
C MET A 67 11.78 -1.53 0.41
N LYS A 68 12.63 -2.55 0.28
CA LYS A 68 13.63 -2.88 1.30
C LYS A 68 14.79 -1.89 1.36
N GLU A 69 15.13 -1.28 0.23
CA GLU A 69 16.18 -0.28 0.11
C GLU A 69 15.64 0.94 -0.65
N TYR A 70 15.61 2.10 0.00
CA TYR A 70 14.98 3.28 -0.55
C TYR A 70 15.63 3.75 -1.87
N GLY A 71 14.83 3.85 -2.92
CA GLY A 71 15.26 4.28 -4.25
C GLY A 71 15.82 3.17 -5.14
N VAL A 72 15.93 1.93 -4.64
CA VAL A 72 16.42 0.79 -5.43
C VAL A 72 15.23 -0.03 -5.91
N LYS A 73 14.99 -0.05 -7.22
CA LYS A 73 13.86 -0.72 -7.88
C LYS A 73 13.83 -2.21 -7.56
N GLU A 74 14.97 -2.88 -7.58
CA GLU A 74 15.11 -4.32 -7.36
C GLU A 74 14.82 -4.73 -5.91
N SER A 75 14.73 -3.76 -5.00
CA SER A 75 14.45 -4.00 -3.58
C SER A 75 12.95 -4.10 -3.24
N TRP A 76 12.07 -3.85 -4.22
CA TRP A 76 10.64 -4.07 -4.06
C TRP A 76 10.34 -5.55 -3.86
N VAL A 77 9.71 -5.90 -2.75
CA VAL A 77 9.28 -7.26 -2.44
C VAL A 77 7.79 -7.31 -2.14
N LYS A 78 7.09 -8.29 -2.72
CA LYS A 78 5.67 -8.51 -2.47
C LYS A 78 5.48 -9.07 -1.07
N LEU A 79 4.73 -8.35 -0.25
CA LEU A 79 4.40 -8.74 1.12
C LEU A 79 3.17 -9.65 1.16
N MET A 80 2.14 -9.29 0.39
CA MET A 80 0.91 -10.06 0.26
C MET A 80 0.22 -9.82 -1.08
N SER A 81 -0.71 -10.72 -1.40
CA SER A 81 -1.64 -10.64 -2.51
C SER A 81 -2.98 -11.19 -2.04
N SER A 82 -4.08 -10.51 -2.37
CA SER A 82 -5.43 -10.99 -2.07
C SER A 82 -6.34 -10.84 -3.29
N THR A 83 -7.12 -11.88 -3.57
CA THR A 83 -8.14 -11.87 -4.63
C THR A 83 -9.48 -11.50 -4.02
N GLN A 84 -10.17 -10.57 -4.66
CA GLN A 84 -11.38 -9.95 -4.17
C GLN A 84 -12.41 -9.92 -5.30
N PRO A 85 -13.21 -10.99 -5.45
CA PRO A 85 -14.14 -11.15 -6.58
C PRO A 85 -15.25 -10.09 -6.59
N ASP A 86 -15.64 -9.58 -5.41
CA ASP A 86 -16.74 -8.62 -5.28
C ASP A 86 -16.30 -7.15 -5.34
N LEU A 87 -15.01 -6.88 -5.50
CA LEU A 87 -14.49 -5.51 -5.50
C LEU A 87 -14.73 -4.80 -6.83
N LEU A 88 -15.15 -3.54 -6.75
CA LEU A 88 -15.07 -2.63 -7.88
C LEU A 88 -13.69 -1.95 -7.87
N PRO A 89 -13.00 -1.84 -9.01
CA PRO A 89 -11.77 -1.05 -9.11
C PRO A 89 -12.07 0.41 -8.76
N GLY A 90 -11.21 1.06 -7.97
CA GLY A 90 -11.36 2.50 -7.69
C GLY A 90 -10.79 3.02 -6.36
N SER A 91 -10.35 2.15 -5.44
CA SER A 91 -9.68 2.55 -4.20
C SER A 91 -8.67 1.49 -3.75
N PRO A 92 -7.59 1.83 -3.04
CA PRO A 92 -6.87 0.85 -2.24
C PRO A 92 -7.81 0.33 -1.14
N PHE A 93 -7.96 -0.99 -1.04
CA PHE A 93 -8.83 -1.62 -0.04
C PHE A 93 -8.05 -2.14 1.16
N GLU A 94 -6.75 -2.38 1.01
CA GLU A 94 -5.91 -2.91 2.07
C GLU A 94 -4.81 -1.89 2.40
N VAL A 95 -4.92 -1.24 3.56
CA VAL A 95 -3.95 -0.26 4.01
C VAL A 95 -3.02 -0.91 5.05
N PRO A 96 -1.71 -1.08 4.76
CA PRO A 96 -0.75 -1.60 5.73
C PRO A 96 -0.57 -0.62 6.89
N LEU A 97 -0.68 -1.11 8.13
CA LEU A 97 -0.61 -0.28 9.34
C LEU A 97 0.67 -0.49 10.14
N ALA A 98 1.00 -1.75 10.46
CA ALA A 98 2.15 -2.06 11.31
C ALA A 98 2.58 -3.53 11.19
N PHE A 99 3.87 -3.78 11.46
CA PHE A 99 4.34 -5.13 11.77
C PHE A 99 4.05 -5.46 13.24
N SER A 100 3.79 -6.74 13.49
CA SER A 100 3.88 -7.34 14.82
C SER A 100 5.30 -7.21 15.40
N LYS A 101 5.42 -7.31 16.73
CA LYS A 101 6.71 -7.16 17.44
C LYS A 101 7.82 -8.11 16.95
N ASN A 102 7.47 -9.32 16.56
CA ASN A 102 8.38 -10.33 16.03
C ASN A 102 8.48 -10.29 14.49
N GLY A 103 7.80 -9.35 13.83
CA GLY A 103 7.86 -9.14 12.38
C GLY A 103 7.20 -10.20 11.52
N ASN A 104 6.54 -11.21 12.10
CA ASN A 104 5.98 -12.33 11.33
C ASN A 104 4.53 -12.09 10.85
N LYS A 105 3.87 -11.09 11.41
CA LYS A 105 2.52 -10.66 11.05
C LYS A 105 2.47 -9.18 10.70
N VAL A 106 1.50 -8.81 9.86
CA VAL A 106 1.21 -7.44 9.44
C VAL A 106 -0.24 -7.12 9.76
N LEU A 107 -0.49 -5.93 10.30
CA LEU A 107 -1.82 -5.40 10.56
C LEU A 107 -2.27 -4.57 9.37
N PHE A 108 -3.48 -4.81 8.87
CA PHE A 108 -4.10 -4.07 7.78
C PHE A 108 -5.43 -3.48 8.19
N HIS A 109 -5.75 -2.30 7.67
CA HIS A 109 -7.12 -1.80 7.59
C HIS A 109 -7.70 -2.22 6.25
N ASN A 110 -8.76 -3.02 6.29
CA ASN A 110 -9.53 -3.44 5.16
C ASN A 110 -10.75 -2.51 5.03
N LYS A 111 -10.76 -1.68 3.99
CA LYS A 111 -11.80 -0.67 3.74
C LYS A 111 -13.08 -1.30 3.20
N TYR A 112 -14.20 -0.66 3.51
CA TYR A 112 -15.55 -1.04 3.15
C TYR A 112 -15.66 -1.42 1.66
N SER A 113 -16.28 -2.58 1.41
CA SER A 113 -16.68 -3.02 0.09
C SER A 113 -18.03 -3.72 0.13
N ARG A 114 -18.93 -3.33 -0.80
CA ARG A 114 -20.23 -3.97 -1.10
C ARG A 114 -20.95 -4.60 0.11
N GLY A 115 -21.17 -3.83 1.18
CA GLY A 115 -21.94 -4.26 2.35
C GLY A 115 -21.11 -4.78 3.53
N ASN A 116 -19.79 -4.93 3.38
CA ASN A 116 -18.88 -5.28 4.46
C ASN A 116 -18.34 -4.05 5.17
N ARG A 117 -18.46 -4.02 6.51
CA ARG A 117 -17.90 -2.97 7.36
C ARG A 117 -16.38 -2.90 7.23
N ASP A 118 -15.82 -1.73 7.52
CA ASP A 118 -14.38 -1.58 7.72
C ASP A 118 -13.90 -2.53 8.82
N GLY A 119 -12.77 -3.16 8.56
CA GLY A 119 -12.21 -4.16 9.45
C GLY A 119 -10.72 -3.99 9.63
N ILE A 120 -10.23 -4.37 10.81
CA ILE A 120 -8.81 -4.59 11.01
C ILE A 120 -8.53 -6.09 10.87
N VAL A 121 -7.49 -6.43 10.13
CA VAL A 121 -7.06 -7.82 9.95
C VAL A 121 -5.58 -7.98 10.23
N ARG A 122 -5.18 -9.14 10.72
CA ARG A 122 -3.79 -9.58 10.86
C ARG A 122 -3.50 -10.60 9.78
N TYR A 123 -2.44 -10.36 9.03
CA TYR A 123 -1.93 -11.29 8.04
C TYR A 123 -0.66 -11.94 8.56
N ASP A 124 -0.61 -13.28 8.56
CA ASP A 124 0.60 -14.04 8.87
C ASP A 124 1.46 -14.23 7.62
N LEU A 125 2.69 -13.71 7.65
CA LEU A 125 3.59 -13.73 6.50
C LEU A 125 4.08 -15.13 6.15
N GLY A 126 4.15 -16.03 7.14
CA GLY A 126 4.60 -17.41 6.95
C GLY A 126 3.46 -18.29 6.43
N SER A 127 2.33 -18.32 7.14
CA SER A 127 1.20 -19.18 6.76
C SER A 127 0.29 -18.58 5.69
N LYS A 128 0.48 -17.29 5.35
CA LYS A 128 -0.35 -16.54 4.39
C LYS A 128 -1.84 -16.49 4.79
N ARG A 129 -2.12 -16.53 6.09
CA ARG A 129 -3.49 -16.55 6.64
C ARG A 129 -3.91 -15.17 7.13
N VAL A 130 -5.19 -14.87 6.99
CA VAL A 130 -5.82 -13.63 7.46
C VAL A 130 -6.68 -13.95 8.69
N GLU A 131 -6.49 -13.21 9.77
CA GLU A 131 -7.34 -13.21 10.97
C GLU A 131 -8.01 -11.85 11.14
N LYS A 132 -9.32 -11.84 11.41
CA LYS A 132 -10.03 -10.60 11.78
C LYS A 132 -9.67 -10.20 13.21
N VAL A 133 -9.44 -8.90 13.42
CA VAL A 133 -9.24 -8.31 14.74
C VAL A 133 -10.51 -7.57 15.12
N ALA A 134 -11.16 -8.02 16.20
CA ALA A 134 -12.31 -7.33 16.75
C ALA A 134 -11.84 -6.10 17.53
N ILE A 135 -12.42 -4.95 17.20
CA ILE A 135 -12.34 -3.73 17.99
C ILE A 135 -13.78 -3.34 18.30
N GLU A 136 -14.11 -3.15 19.57
CA GLU A 136 -15.45 -2.76 19.98
C GLU A 136 -15.63 -1.24 19.86
N GLY A 137 -16.86 -0.82 19.56
CA GLY A 137 -17.22 0.61 19.51
C GLY A 137 -16.73 1.39 18.27
N VAL A 138 -16.10 0.73 17.30
CA VAL A 138 -15.75 1.38 16.02
C VAL A 138 -16.97 1.54 15.10
N PRO A 139 -17.05 2.66 14.36
CA PRO A 139 -18.08 2.86 13.33
C PRO A 139 -18.04 1.79 12.23
N VAL A 140 -19.08 1.76 11.41
CA VAL A 140 -19.17 0.86 10.24
C VAL A 140 -18.11 1.19 9.17
N VAL A 141 -17.74 2.47 9.05
CA VAL A 141 -16.73 2.99 8.12
C VAL A 141 -15.88 4.00 8.89
N TYR A 142 -14.55 3.91 8.80
CA TYR A 142 -13.62 4.81 9.48
C TYR A 142 -12.27 4.85 8.74
N ASP A 143 -11.61 6.00 8.72
CA ASP A 143 -10.23 6.08 8.24
C ASP A 143 -9.22 5.83 9.37
N VAL A 144 -8.09 5.22 9.02
CA VAL A 144 -6.97 5.02 9.92
C VAL A 144 -5.81 5.90 9.49
N TYR A 145 -5.30 6.71 10.42
CA TYR A 145 -4.13 7.55 10.22
C TYR A 145 -2.98 7.01 11.06
N LEU A 146 -1.83 6.84 10.42
CA LEU A 146 -0.59 6.47 11.10
C LEU A 146 0.10 7.74 11.57
N TYR A 147 0.23 7.87 12.89
CA TYR A 147 1.02 8.94 13.49
C TYR A 147 2.40 8.40 13.85
N VAL A 148 3.43 9.05 13.34
CA VAL A 148 4.83 8.83 13.74
C VAL A 148 5.30 10.12 14.38
N GLU A 149 5.67 10.05 15.66
CA GLU A 149 6.23 11.21 16.36
C GLU A 149 7.49 11.69 15.66
N SER A 150 7.53 12.99 15.37
CA SER A 150 8.75 13.65 14.92
C SER A 150 9.63 13.95 16.12
N LEU A 151 10.92 13.63 16.03
CA LEU A 151 11.92 14.05 17.02
C LEU A 151 12.27 15.55 16.90
N VAL A 152 11.69 16.26 15.93
CA VAL A 152 11.88 17.69 15.78
C VAL A 152 10.76 18.41 16.54
N PRO A 153 11.07 19.19 17.60
CA PRO A 153 10.07 20.01 18.27
C PRO A 153 9.48 21.01 17.28
N LEU A 154 8.16 21.16 17.31
CA LEU A 154 7.49 22.27 16.63
C LEU A 154 7.77 23.53 17.45
N ASN A 155 8.67 24.37 16.92
CA ASN A 155 8.94 25.70 17.46
C ASN A 155 7.83 26.69 17.07
#